data_AF-A0A1C7M989-F1
#
_entry.id   AF-A0A1C7M989-F1
#
_cell.length_a   1.000
_cell.length_b   1.000
_cell.length_c   1.000
_cell.angle_alpha   90.00
_cell.angle_beta   90.00
_cell.angle_gamma   90.00
#
_symmetry.space_group_name_H-M   'P 1'
#
loop_
_entity.id
_entity.type
_entity.pdbx_description
1 polymer ?
#
loop_
_entity_poly.entity_id
_entity_poly.type
_entity_poly.pdbx_seq_one_letter_code
_entity_poly.pdbx_strand_id
1 'polypeptide(L)'
;MNELEAYNITIREQNQDAFFEGPLPPYSGPAGFVQHEDRVPGLDATSLALIKRLDLAGKVMEGEESAVDDFSLELLRALGYETERTVVRTRKTIRFLMCGQAVSSKTDVCLLDPDTEILLLVQEDKTHIHPSNPEPQLIAGAIGAFQENNRRRAMCYFLSRWRSRYSRESLWWGPFPDSTRSRSRPSWTTASDMVNILLYRPSCIAIRPVYRGE
;
A
#
# COMPACT_ATOMS: atom_id res chain seq x y z
N MET A 1 6.18 -28.13 11.17
CA MET A 1 6.80 -26.86 11.60
C MET A 1 6.00 -25.76 10.93
N ASN A 2 5.41 -24.84 11.71
CA ASN A 2 4.61 -23.75 11.16
C ASN A 2 5.56 -22.70 10.59
N GLU A 3 5.40 -22.32 9.32
CA GLU A 3 6.27 -21.34 8.68
C GLU A 3 6.18 -19.95 9.36
N LEU A 4 5.03 -19.61 9.94
CA LEU A 4 4.86 -18.37 10.70
C LEU A 4 5.82 -18.30 11.89
N GLU A 5 6.01 -19.41 12.60
CA GLU A 5 6.96 -19.49 13.71
C GLU A 5 8.41 -19.35 13.23
N ALA A 6 8.74 -19.91 12.06
CA ALA A 6 10.07 -19.79 11.46
C ALA A 6 10.43 -18.33 11.10
N TYR A 7 9.44 -17.53 10.73
CA TYR A 7 9.61 -16.11 10.43
C TYR A 7 9.25 -15.17 11.60
N ASN A 8 8.91 -15.72 12.77
CA ASN A 8 8.43 -14.95 13.93
C ASN A 8 7.28 -14.00 13.59
N ILE A 9 6.36 -14.45 12.72
CA ILE A 9 5.19 -13.69 12.30
C ILE A 9 4.03 -14.07 13.21
N THR A 10 3.43 -13.06 13.87
CA THR A 10 2.21 -13.22 14.66
C THR A 10 1.08 -12.46 14.00
N ILE A 11 -0.05 -13.13 13.78
CA ILE A 11 -1.28 -12.49 13.30
C ILE A 11 -2.06 -12.02 14.52
N ARG A 12 -2.50 -10.77 14.48
CA ARG A 12 -3.28 -10.16 15.55
C ARG A 12 -4.46 -9.45 14.92
N GLU A 13 -5.66 -9.81 15.35
CA GLU A 13 -6.83 -8.98 15.10
C GLU A 13 -6.67 -7.70 15.92
N GLN A 14 -6.85 -6.56 15.25
CA GLN A 14 -6.80 -5.25 15.86
C GLN A 14 -8.04 -4.48 15.45
N ASN A 15 -8.62 -3.75 16.40
CA ASN A 15 -9.60 -2.74 16.05
C ASN A 15 -8.89 -1.57 15.34
N GLN A 16 -9.70 -0.75 14.68
CA GLN A 16 -9.23 0.39 13.90
C GLN A 16 -8.30 1.32 14.70
N ASP A 17 -8.71 1.71 15.92
CA ASP A 17 -7.94 2.65 16.73
C ASP A 17 -6.57 2.08 17.14
N ALA A 18 -6.51 0.79 17.45
CA ALA A 18 -5.28 0.09 17.77
C ALA A 18 -4.34 -0.05 16.56
N PHE A 19 -4.91 -0.27 15.36
CA PHE A 19 -4.14 -0.38 14.12
C PHE A 19 -3.53 0.97 13.69
N PHE A 20 -4.30 2.05 13.86
CA PHE A 20 -3.88 3.41 13.48
C PHE A 20 -3.19 4.20 14.57
N GLU A 21 -3.07 3.64 15.77
CA GLU A 21 -2.49 4.30 16.93
C GLU A 21 -3.25 5.60 17.28
N GLY A 22 -4.57 5.63 17.07
CA GLY A 22 -5.42 6.79 17.33
C GLY A 22 -6.71 6.82 16.48
N PRO A 23 -7.58 7.82 16.72
CA PRO A 23 -8.77 8.02 15.90
C PRO A 23 -8.37 8.36 14.47
N LEU A 24 -9.22 7.98 13.52
CA LEU A 24 -8.99 8.35 12.14
C LEU A 24 -9.04 9.89 11.99
N PRO A 25 -8.13 10.47 11.20
CA PRO A 25 -8.17 11.86 10.81
C PRO A 25 -9.46 12.17 10.04
N PRO A 26 -9.89 13.44 10.01
CA PRO A 26 -11.05 13.84 9.24
C PRO A 26 -10.86 13.51 7.76
N TYR A 27 -11.87 12.89 7.15
CA TYR A 27 -11.89 12.58 5.73
C TYR A 27 -11.59 13.83 4.89
N SER A 28 -10.54 13.77 4.08
CA SER A 28 -10.11 14.86 3.21
C SER A 28 -10.40 14.60 1.72
N GLY A 29 -11.09 13.50 1.41
CA GLY A 29 -11.46 13.18 0.04
C GLY A 29 -12.62 14.03 -0.50
N PRO A 30 -13.10 13.72 -1.72
CA PRO A 30 -14.10 14.54 -2.39
C PRO A 30 -15.37 14.78 -1.57
N ALA A 31 -15.82 16.04 -1.53
CA ALA A 31 -17.02 16.44 -0.79
C ALA A 31 -18.23 15.61 -1.22
N GLY A 32 -18.98 15.09 -0.24
CA GLY A 32 -20.18 14.30 -0.48
C GLY A 32 -19.97 12.79 -0.65
N PHE A 33 -18.73 12.28 -0.69
CA PHE A 33 -18.49 10.83 -0.80
C PHE A 33 -18.85 10.05 0.47
N VAL A 34 -18.54 10.60 1.66
CA VAL A 34 -18.81 9.95 2.96
C VAL A 34 -20.10 10.45 3.61
N GLN A 35 -20.62 11.61 3.18
CA GLN A 35 -21.64 12.36 3.92
C GLN A 35 -23.10 12.02 3.55
N HIS A 36 -23.33 11.25 2.49
CA HIS A 36 -24.70 11.03 2.00
C HIS A 36 -24.90 9.58 1.57
N GLU A 37 -25.85 8.90 2.22
CA GLU A 37 -26.38 7.60 1.77
C GLU A 37 -27.22 7.73 0.49
N ASP A 38 -27.78 8.92 0.25
CA ASP A 38 -28.58 9.24 -0.93
C ASP A 38 -27.76 9.97 -2.02
N ARG A 39 -28.14 9.79 -3.29
CA ARG A 39 -27.54 10.49 -4.44
C ARG A 39 -27.59 12.00 -4.23
N VAL A 40 -26.43 12.61 -3.97
CA VAL A 40 -26.30 14.07 -3.84
C VAL A 40 -26.44 14.72 -5.23
N PRO A 41 -27.42 15.61 -5.43
CA PRO A 41 -27.43 16.45 -6.62
C PRO A 41 -26.18 17.34 -6.62
N GLY A 42 -25.43 17.33 -7.72
CA GLY A 42 -24.24 18.20 -7.88
C GLY A 42 -22.89 17.57 -7.59
N LEU A 43 -22.80 16.24 -7.45
CA LEU A 43 -21.52 15.52 -7.46
C LEU A 43 -20.75 15.82 -8.74
N ASP A 44 -19.46 16.12 -8.60
CA ASP A 44 -18.56 16.21 -9.75
C ASP A 44 -18.37 14.82 -10.40
N ALA A 45 -17.86 14.83 -11.65
CA ALA A 45 -17.71 13.62 -12.44
C ALA A 45 -16.78 12.57 -11.78
N THR A 46 -15.75 13.01 -11.06
CA THR A 46 -14.79 12.13 -10.36
C THR A 46 -15.45 11.44 -9.20
N SER A 47 -16.16 12.19 -8.35
CA SER A 47 -16.90 11.64 -7.21
C SER A 47 -17.99 10.66 -7.66
N LEU A 48 -18.74 10.98 -8.71
CA LEU A 48 -19.73 10.08 -9.29
C LEU A 48 -19.09 8.79 -9.83
N ALA A 49 -17.92 8.88 -10.47
CA ALA A 49 -17.21 7.72 -10.99
C ALA A 49 -16.68 6.82 -9.86
N LEU A 50 -16.22 7.40 -8.74
CA LEU A 50 -15.78 6.64 -7.57
C LEU A 50 -16.96 5.92 -6.90
N ILE A 51 -18.11 6.57 -6.75
CA ILE A 51 -19.34 5.94 -6.22
C ILE A 51 -19.81 4.79 -7.11
N LYS A 52 -19.77 4.95 -8.43
CA LYS A 52 -20.12 3.86 -9.36
C LYS A 52 -19.20 2.66 -9.21
N ARG A 53 -17.89 2.89 -9.01
CA ARG A 53 -16.92 1.80 -8.76
C ARG A 53 -17.17 1.13 -7.42
N LEU A 54 -17.51 1.89 -6.38
CA LEU A 54 -17.91 1.32 -5.09
C LEU A 54 -19.16 0.44 -5.23
N ASP A 55 -20.18 0.90 -5.97
CA ASP A 55 -21.40 0.12 -6.24
C ASP A 55 -21.10 -1.17 -7.02
N LEU A 56 -20.17 -1.12 -7.99
CA LEU A 56 -19.70 -2.32 -8.71
C LEU A 56 -18.91 -3.26 -7.79
N ALA A 57 -17.97 -2.74 -7.01
CA ALA A 57 -17.17 -3.53 -6.06
C ALA A 57 -18.03 -4.17 -4.95
N GLY A 58 -19.16 -3.54 -4.59
CA GLY A 58 -20.11 -4.08 -3.63
C GLY A 58 -21.02 -5.17 -4.19
N LYS A 59 -21.10 -5.31 -5.51
CA LYS A 59 -21.86 -6.38 -6.17
C LYS A 59 -20.96 -7.57 -6.38
N VAL A 60 -21.23 -8.66 -5.66
CA VAL A 60 -20.59 -9.94 -5.91
C VAL A 60 -21.11 -10.47 -7.25
N MET A 61 -20.39 -10.21 -8.33
CA MET A 61 -20.69 -10.76 -9.64
C MET A 61 -19.65 -11.82 -9.97
N GLU A 62 -20.11 -13.06 -10.18
CA GLU A 62 -19.23 -14.17 -10.57
C GLU A 62 -18.45 -13.78 -11.83
N GLY A 63 -17.12 -13.83 -11.74
CA GLY A 63 -16.21 -13.51 -12.85
C GLY A 63 -15.75 -12.05 -12.95
N GLU A 64 -16.25 -11.14 -12.11
CA GLU A 64 -15.79 -9.74 -12.08
C GLU A 64 -14.87 -9.43 -10.88
N GLU A 65 -13.75 -10.16 -10.79
CA GLU A 65 -12.71 -9.98 -9.75
C GLU A 65 -11.98 -8.63 -9.81
N SER A 66 -12.15 -7.85 -10.89
CA SER A 66 -11.42 -6.59 -11.04
C SER A 66 -12.12 -5.40 -10.38
N ALA A 67 -13.39 -5.51 -10.02
CA ALA A 67 -14.16 -4.36 -9.51
C ALA A 67 -13.57 -3.82 -8.20
N VAL A 68 -13.13 -4.71 -7.30
CA VAL A 68 -12.48 -4.34 -6.04
C VAL A 68 -11.12 -3.69 -6.27
N ASP A 69 -10.34 -4.22 -7.21
CA ASP A 69 -9.04 -3.65 -7.61
C ASP A 69 -9.21 -2.24 -8.19
N ASP A 70 -10.15 -2.09 -9.12
CA ASP A 70 -10.43 -0.84 -9.83
C ASP A 70 -10.93 0.23 -8.85
N PHE A 71 -11.79 -0.17 -7.91
CA PHE A 71 -12.24 0.71 -6.84
C PHE A 71 -11.09 1.11 -5.92
N SER A 72 -10.31 0.15 -5.43
CA SER A 72 -9.20 0.40 -4.49
C SER A 72 -8.13 1.31 -5.09
N LEU A 73 -7.81 1.12 -6.37
CA LEU A 73 -6.86 1.94 -7.11
C LEU A 73 -7.37 3.37 -7.28
N GLU A 74 -8.62 3.56 -7.69
CA GLU A 74 -9.19 4.90 -7.88
C GLU A 74 -9.42 5.61 -6.54
N LEU A 75 -9.74 4.87 -5.48
CA LEU A 75 -9.83 5.39 -4.13
C LEU A 75 -8.48 5.97 -3.67
N LEU A 76 -7.39 5.21 -3.85
CA LEU A 76 -6.04 5.66 -3.55
C LEU A 76 -5.66 6.96 -4.29
N ARG A 77 -6.07 7.09 -5.55
CA ARG A 77 -5.86 8.31 -6.33
C ARG A 77 -6.70 9.46 -5.83
N ALA A 78 -7.99 9.23 -5.59
CA ALA A 78 -8.93 10.25 -5.12
C ALA A 78 -8.55 10.81 -3.74
N LEU A 79 -7.94 9.99 -2.89
CA LEU A 79 -7.42 10.38 -1.58
C LEU A 79 -6.03 11.03 -1.63
N GLY A 80 -5.42 11.17 -2.81
CA GLY A 80 -4.14 11.85 -2.99
C GLY A 80 -2.91 11.06 -2.55
N TYR A 81 -2.99 9.73 -2.47
CA TYR A 81 -1.80 8.91 -2.20
C TYR A 81 -0.90 8.75 -3.41
N GLU A 82 -1.47 8.83 -4.62
CA GLU A 82 -0.67 8.96 -5.83
C GLU A 82 -0.19 10.41 -5.94
N THR A 83 1.13 10.59 -5.91
CA THR A 83 1.80 11.90 -5.93
C THR A 83 2.96 11.84 -6.92
N GLU A 84 3.71 12.94 -7.06
CA GLU A 84 4.94 12.93 -7.86
C GLU A 84 5.98 11.89 -7.41
N ARG A 85 5.90 11.43 -6.14
CA ARG A 85 6.86 10.47 -5.56
C ARG A 85 6.29 9.07 -5.38
N THR A 86 4.99 8.91 -5.51
CA THR A 86 4.29 7.67 -5.15
C THR A 86 3.37 7.26 -6.27
N VAL A 87 3.38 5.98 -6.61
CA VAL A 87 2.60 5.40 -7.70
C VAL A 87 1.74 4.27 -7.15
N VAL A 88 0.48 4.27 -7.55
CA VAL A 88 -0.46 3.18 -7.30
C VAL A 88 -0.35 2.20 -8.46
N ARG A 89 -0.15 0.91 -8.16
CA ARG A 89 -0.05 -0.13 -9.19
C ARG A 89 -0.95 -1.30 -8.85
N THR A 90 -1.57 -1.88 -9.87
CA THR A 90 -2.21 -3.18 -9.75
C THR A 90 -1.24 -4.32 -10.08
N ARG A 91 -1.55 -5.51 -9.58
CA ARG A 91 -0.99 -6.79 -10.06
C ARG A 91 0.54 -6.87 -10.02
N LYS A 92 1.18 -6.18 -9.06
CA LYS A 92 2.65 -6.16 -8.92
C LYS A 92 3.13 -7.52 -8.42
N THR A 93 4.01 -8.16 -9.20
CA THR A 93 4.75 -9.33 -8.75
C THR A 93 5.93 -8.92 -7.86
N ILE A 94 6.00 -9.49 -6.67
CA ILE A 94 7.10 -9.34 -5.72
C ILE A 94 7.80 -10.69 -5.60
N ARG A 95 9.11 -10.73 -5.92
CA ARG A 95 9.93 -11.93 -5.79
C ARG A 95 10.65 -11.91 -4.45
N PHE A 96 10.67 -13.04 -3.76
CA PHE A 96 11.31 -13.16 -2.45
C PHE A 96 11.74 -14.61 -2.19
N LEU A 97 12.52 -14.80 -1.14
CA LEU A 97 12.95 -16.13 -0.70
C LEU A 97 12.02 -16.63 0.39
N MET A 98 11.53 -17.85 0.23
CA MET A 98 10.76 -18.57 1.25
C MET A 98 11.30 -19.98 1.32
N CYS A 99 11.73 -20.41 2.50
CA CYS A 99 12.26 -21.76 2.73
C CYS A 99 13.44 -22.10 1.80
N GLY A 100 14.30 -21.12 1.53
CA GLY A 100 15.45 -21.25 0.63
C GLY A 100 15.11 -21.28 -0.87
N GLN A 101 13.82 -21.21 -1.23
CA GLN A 101 13.36 -21.21 -2.61
C GLN A 101 12.94 -19.81 -3.05
N ALA A 102 13.24 -19.48 -4.31
CA ALA A 102 12.75 -18.26 -4.94
C ALA A 102 11.28 -18.41 -5.30
N VAL A 103 10.44 -17.64 -4.63
CA VAL A 103 8.99 -17.60 -4.84
C VAL A 103 8.57 -16.21 -5.26
N SER A 104 7.31 -16.07 -5.68
CA SER A 104 6.72 -14.78 -5.99
C SER A 104 5.29 -14.68 -5.50
N SER A 105 4.92 -13.51 -4.97
CA SER A 105 3.55 -13.14 -4.67
C SER A 105 3.10 -12.05 -5.65
N LYS A 106 1.81 -12.04 -5.98
CA LYS A 106 1.19 -11.05 -6.86
C LYS A 106 0.15 -10.29 -6.05
N THR A 107 0.39 -9.01 -5.85
CA THR A 107 -0.48 -8.14 -5.06
C THR A 107 -1.61 -7.63 -5.94
N ASP A 108 -2.80 -7.41 -5.38
CA ASP A 108 -3.92 -6.87 -6.15
C ASP A 108 -3.72 -5.38 -6.43
N VAL A 109 -3.55 -4.58 -5.38
CA VAL A 109 -3.17 -3.17 -5.47
C VAL A 109 -2.02 -2.87 -4.51
N CYS A 110 -1.10 -2.01 -4.91
CA CYS A 110 -0.02 -1.54 -4.04
C CYS A 110 0.28 -0.06 -4.27
N LEU A 111 0.63 0.63 -3.18
CA LEU A 111 1.24 1.95 -3.22
C LEU A 111 2.74 1.78 -3.03
N LEU A 112 3.53 2.37 -3.91
CA LEU A 112 4.98 2.34 -3.78
C LEU A 112 5.60 3.68 -4.17
N ASP A 113 6.72 3.97 -3.54
CA ASP A 113 7.66 4.97 -4.01
C ASP A 113 8.67 4.25 -4.93
N PRO A 114 8.76 4.64 -6.22
CA PRO A 114 9.64 3.98 -7.19
C PRO A 114 11.10 3.96 -6.75
N ASP A 115 11.54 4.98 -6.03
CA ASP A 115 12.92 5.20 -5.61
C ASP A 115 13.24 4.55 -4.27
N THR A 116 12.23 4.33 -3.42
CA THR A 116 12.46 3.83 -2.06
C THR A 116 11.86 2.43 -1.85
N GLU A 117 10.54 2.32 -1.70
CA GLU A 117 9.94 1.12 -1.13
C GLU A 117 8.46 0.94 -1.46
N ILE A 118 7.97 -0.28 -1.19
CA ILE A 118 6.54 -0.60 -1.16
C ILE A 118 5.99 -0.09 0.18
N LEU A 119 5.02 0.81 0.09
CA LEU A 119 4.45 1.53 1.24
C LEU A 119 3.18 0.86 1.76
N LEU A 120 2.34 0.35 0.85
CA LEU A 120 1.08 -0.30 1.19
C LEU A 120 0.79 -1.45 0.21
N LEU A 121 0.25 -2.53 0.75
CA LEU A 121 -0.35 -3.63 0.00
C LEU A 121 -1.84 -3.71 0.33
N VAL A 122 -2.64 -3.88 -0.71
CA VAL A 122 -4.06 -4.22 -0.64
C VAL A 122 -4.23 -5.56 -1.33
N GLN A 123 -4.85 -6.50 -0.64
CA GLN A 123 -5.24 -7.79 -1.20
C GLN A 123 -6.75 -7.93 -1.09
N GLU A 124 -7.38 -8.29 -2.20
CA GLU A 124 -8.77 -8.69 -2.26
C GLU A 124 -8.91 -10.07 -1.60
N ASP A 125 -9.92 -10.20 -0.75
CA ASP A 125 -10.35 -11.48 -0.23
C ASP A 125 -11.24 -12.19 -1.27
N LYS A 126 -10.67 -13.26 -1.84
CA LYS A 126 -11.30 -14.09 -2.87
C LYS A 126 -12.17 -15.21 -2.30
N THR A 127 -12.46 -15.21 -0.99
CA THR A 127 -13.28 -16.25 -0.31
C THR A 127 -14.62 -16.53 -1.00
N HIS A 128 -15.21 -15.52 -1.65
CA HIS A 128 -16.48 -15.63 -2.35
C HIS A 128 -16.42 -16.41 -3.67
N ILE A 129 -15.22 -16.57 -4.26
CA ILE A 129 -15.00 -17.31 -5.53
C ILE A 129 -14.38 -18.68 -5.25
N HIS A 130 -13.42 -18.69 -4.33
CA HIS A 130 -12.84 -19.90 -3.81
C HIS A 130 -12.74 -19.78 -2.29
N PRO A 131 -13.23 -20.76 -1.52
CA PRO A 131 -13.19 -20.74 -0.05
C PRO A 131 -11.76 -20.87 0.52
N SER A 132 -10.73 -20.51 -0.24
CA SER A 132 -9.35 -20.42 0.23
C SER A 132 -9.20 -19.31 1.25
N ASN A 133 -8.53 -19.61 2.37
CA ASN A 133 -8.13 -18.61 3.35
C ASN A 133 -7.29 -17.51 2.64
N PRO A 134 -7.63 -16.21 2.74
CA PRO A 134 -6.84 -15.13 2.13
C PRO A 134 -5.52 -14.88 2.86
N GLU A 135 -5.41 -15.32 4.12
CA GLU A 135 -4.28 -15.10 5.01
C GLU A 135 -2.93 -15.54 4.41
N PRO A 136 -2.75 -16.71 3.77
CA PRO A 136 -1.46 -17.11 3.21
C PRO A 136 -0.98 -16.18 2.08
N GLN A 137 -1.91 -15.66 1.25
CA GLN A 137 -1.54 -14.72 0.18
C GLN A 137 -1.05 -13.39 0.75
N LEU A 138 -1.73 -12.93 1.80
CA LEU A 138 -1.39 -11.73 2.55
C LEU A 138 -0.03 -11.84 3.25
N ILE A 139 0.22 -12.96 3.95
CA ILE A 139 1.52 -13.25 4.57
C ILE A 139 2.63 -13.26 3.51
N ALA A 140 2.40 -13.96 2.40
CA ALA A 140 3.36 -14.03 1.29
C ALA A 140 3.66 -12.64 0.71
N GLY A 141 2.62 -11.81 0.52
CA GLY A 141 2.75 -10.42 0.09
C GLY A 141 3.58 -9.58 1.07
N ALA A 142 3.30 -9.70 2.37
CA ALA A 142 4.00 -8.97 3.42
C ALA A 142 5.48 -9.36 3.53
N ILE A 143 5.80 -10.66 3.53
CA ILE A 143 7.18 -11.16 3.51
C ILE A 143 7.89 -10.65 2.26
N GLY A 144 7.22 -10.73 1.10
CA GLY A 144 7.76 -10.25 -0.16
C GLY A 144 8.10 -8.76 -0.12
N ALA A 145 7.18 -7.92 0.34
CA ALA A 145 7.40 -6.49 0.45
C ALA A 145 8.53 -6.16 1.44
N PHE A 146 8.59 -6.85 2.58
CA PHE A 146 9.66 -6.67 3.55
C PHE A 146 11.05 -6.96 2.95
N GLN A 147 11.20 -8.11 2.28
CA GLN A 147 12.48 -8.48 1.66
C GLN A 147 12.86 -7.52 0.52
N GLU A 148 11.91 -7.17 -0.35
CA GLU A 148 12.14 -6.23 -1.46
C GLU A 148 12.54 -4.84 -0.94
N ASN A 149 11.86 -4.34 0.09
CA ASN A 149 12.20 -3.04 0.71
C ASN A 149 13.60 -3.07 1.32
N ASN A 150 13.97 -4.13 2.04
CA ASN A 150 15.31 -4.26 2.61
C ASN A 150 16.39 -4.38 1.54
N ARG A 151 16.13 -5.11 0.45
CA ARG A 151 17.03 -5.20 -0.70
C ARG A 151 17.27 -3.82 -1.34
N ARG A 152 16.20 -3.04 -1.54
CA ARG A 152 16.28 -1.67 -2.07
C ARG A 152 17.08 -0.76 -1.16
N ARG A 153 16.80 -0.77 0.15
CA ARG A 153 17.55 0.01 1.14
C ARG A 153 19.03 -0.34 1.15
N ALA A 154 19.37 -1.63 1.15
CA ALA A 154 20.76 -2.09 1.08
C ALA A 154 21.47 -1.57 -0.18
N MET A 155 20.77 -1.58 -1.33
CA MET A 155 21.28 -1.02 -2.58
C MET A 155 21.46 0.50 -2.50
N CYS A 156 20.51 1.24 -1.94
CA CYS A 156 20.62 2.68 -1.73
C CYS A 156 21.79 3.05 -0.78
N TYR A 157 22.00 2.28 0.29
CA TYR A 157 23.17 2.43 1.18
C TYR A 157 24.48 2.12 0.45
N PHE A 158 24.51 1.09 -0.37
CA PHE A 158 25.68 0.75 -1.17
C PHE A 158 26.02 1.87 -2.17
N LEU A 159 25.03 2.38 -2.90
CA LEU A 159 25.21 3.45 -3.88
C LEU A 159 25.60 4.79 -3.23
N SER A 160 25.01 5.15 -2.09
CA SER A 160 25.41 6.36 -1.35
C SER A 160 26.82 6.27 -0.79
N ARG A 161 27.22 5.11 -0.26
CA ARG A 161 28.61 4.84 0.17
C ARG A 161 29.59 4.85 -0.99
N TRP A 162 29.21 4.32 -2.16
CA TRP A 162 30.01 4.39 -3.38
C TRP A 162 30.20 5.83 -3.85
N ARG A 163 29.11 6.63 -3.93
CA ARG A 163 29.18 8.05 -4.28
C ARG A 163 30.06 8.84 -3.30
N SER A 164 29.97 8.55 -2.01
CA SER A 164 30.81 9.20 -0.99
C SER A 164 32.29 8.86 -1.12
N ARG A 165 32.64 7.65 -1.61
CA ARG A 165 34.04 7.24 -1.81
C ARG A 165 34.64 7.77 -3.10
N TYR A 166 33.87 7.80 -4.19
CA TYR A 166 34.35 8.29 -5.49
C TYR A 166 34.23 9.80 -5.69
N SER A 167 33.51 10.51 -4.80
CA SER A 167 33.50 11.99 -4.79
C SER A 167 34.79 12.62 -4.26
N ARG A 168 35.73 11.86 -3.67
CA ARG A 168 37.02 12.39 -3.18
C ARG A 168 38.16 12.29 -4.19
N GLU A 169 37.98 11.56 -5.28
CA GLU A 169 39.01 11.39 -6.31
C GLU A 169 38.39 11.56 -7.70
N SER A 170 38.13 12.81 -8.10
CA SER A 170 38.27 13.36 -9.47
C SER A 170 37.26 14.48 -9.79
N LEU A 171 37.82 15.69 -9.96
CA LEU A 171 37.46 16.84 -10.79
C LEU A 171 35.99 17.16 -11.19
N TRP A 172 35.61 18.40 -10.84
CA TRP A 172 34.71 19.36 -11.51
C TRP A 172 33.34 18.88 -12.03
N TRP A 173 32.31 19.11 -11.23
CA TRP A 173 31.03 19.69 -11.71
C TRP A 173 30.57 20.75 -10.71
N GLY A 174 30.11 21.91 -11.22
CA GLY A 174 29.80 23.13 -10.47
C GLY A 174 28.68 23.00 -9.42
N PRO A 175 28.42 24.08 -8.67
CA PRO A 175 27.54 24.04 -7.50
C PRO A 175 26.09 23.84 -7.93
N PHE A 176 25.52 22.67 -7.64
CA PHE A 176 24.07 22.52 -7.54
C PHE A 176 23.62 23.04 -6.16
N PRO A 177 22.52 23.81 -6.10
CA PRO A 177 22.09 24.43 -4.85
C PRO A 177 21.76 23.35 -3.83
N ASP A 178 22.34 23.55 -2.65
CA ASP A 178 22.09 22.81 -1.44
C ASP A 178 20.59 22.79 -1.15
N SER A 179 20.00 21.59 -1.18
CA SER A 179 18.64 21.37 -0.71
C SER A 179 18.69 20.41 0.48
N THR A 180 19.22 20.93 1.59
CA THR A 180 18.80 20.51 2.93
C THR A 180 17.32 20.82 3.12
N ARG A 181 16.44 20.08 2.44
CA ARG A 181 15.03 19.98 2.83
C ARG A 181 14.90 18.79 3.75
N SER A 182 14.59 19.09 5.00
CA SER A 182 14.18 18.13 6.03
C SER A 182 13.30 17.04 5.42
N ARG A 183 13.72 15.78 5.58
CA ARG A 183 12.94 14.60 5.25
C ARG A 183 11.71 14.53 6.17
N SER A 184 10.67 15.28 5.87
CA SER A 184 9.36 15.00 6.42
C SER A 184 8.83 13.76 5.69
N ARG A 185 8.72 12.64 6.40
CA ARG A 185 7.86 11.53 5.96
C ARG A 185 6.47 12.11 5.68
N PRO A 186 5.77 11.69 4.62
CA PRO A 186 4.35 12.01 4.51
C PRO A 186 3.67 11.58 5.82
N SER A 187 2.98 12.51 6.48
CA SER A 187 2.23 12.18 7.68
C SER A 187 1.11 11.23 7.25
N TRP A 188 1.04 10.06 7.88
CA TRP A 188 0.06 9.02 7.59
C TRP A 188 -1.37 9.37 8.01
N THR A 189 -1.65 10.66 8.22
CA THR A 189 -2.97 11.25 8.47
C THR A 189 -3.94 11.15 7.29
N THR A 190 -3.59 10.48 6.19
CA THR A 190 -4.55 10.14 5.13
C THR A 190 -4.83 8.63 5.07
N ALA A 191 -3.89 7.75 5.50
CA ALA A 191 -3.98 6.25 5.49
C ALA A 191 -5.28 5.66 6.02
N SER A 192 -5.86 6.37 6.97
CA SER A 192 -7.07 6.02 7.68
C SER A 192 -8.33 6.01 6.83
N ASP A 193 -8.42 6.85 5.80
CA ASP A 193 -9.59 6.88 4.92
C ASP A 193 -9.73 5.58 4.12
N MET A 194 -8.61 4.94 3.77
CA MET A 194 -8.61 3.68 3.03
C MET A 194 -9.18 2.53 3.86
N VAL A 195 -8.82 2.46 5.14
CA VAL A 195 -9.17 1.31 5.98
C VAL A 195 -10.58 1.45 6.52
N ASN A 196 -11.11 2.66 6.72
CA ASN A 196 -12.54 2.82 6.98
C ASN A 196 -13.40 2.25 5.84
N ILE A 197 -12.97 2.45 4.58
CA ILE A 197 -13.70 2.00 3.40
C ILE A 197 -13.44 0.51 3.11
N LEU A 198 -12.21 0.03 3.33
CA LEU A 198 -11.84 -1.38 3.14
C LEU A 198 -12.30 -2.29 4.31
N LEU A 199 -12.46 -1.77 5.54
CA LEU A 199 -12.99 -2.52 6.71
C LEU A 199 -14.51 -2.54 6.78
N TYR A 200 -15.22 -1.62 6.11
CA TYR A 200 -16.68 -1.69 6.01
C TYR A 200 -17.16 -2.90 5.19
N ARG A 201 -16.24 -3.65 4.56
CA ARG A 201 -16.52 -4.90 3.88
C ARG A 201 -15.52 -5.98 4.32
N PRO A 202 -15.95 -7.23 4.54
CA PRO A 202 -15.06 -8.33 4.89
C PRO A 202 -14.08 -8.74 3.78
N SER A 203 -14.11 -8.05 2.63
CA SER A 203 -13.50 -8.51 1.39
C SER A 203 -12.10 -7.94 1.09
N CYS A 204 -11.49 -7.16 1.99
CA CYS A 204 -10.19 -6.52 1.75
C CYS A 204 -9.35 -6.50 3.02
N ILE A 205 -8.06 -6.82 2.90
CA ILE A 205 -7.11 -6.77 4.01
C ILE A 205 -5.92 -5.88 3.63
N ALA A 206 -5.60 -4.94 4.52
CA ALA A 206 -4.47 -4.04 4.40
C ALA A 206 -3.37 -4.39 5.42
N ILE A 207 -2.12 -4.36 5.00
CA ILE A 207 -0.97 -4.61 5.88
C ILE A 207 -0.06 -3.39 5.90
N ARG A 208 0.24 -2.91 7.11
CA ARG A 208 1.29 -1.92 7.37
C ARG A 208 2.56 -2.64 7.83
N PRO A 209 3.66 -2.61 7.06
CA PRO A 209 4.95 -3.09 7.55
C PRO A 209 5.41 -2.23 8.72
N VAL A 210 5.39 -2.76 9.94
CA VAL A 210 5.93 -2.07 11.12
C VAL A 210 7.41 -2.37 11.22
N TYR A 211 8.25 -1.34 11.03
CA TYR A 211 9.69 -1.45 11.24
C TYR A 211 9.99 -1.03 12.69
N ARG A 212 10.51 -1.94 13.52
CA ARG A 212 11.24 -1.51 14.72
C ARG A 212 12.55 -0.88 14.26
N GLY A 213 12.78 0.37 14.64
CA GLY A 213 14.11 0.95 14.58
C GLY A 213 14.99 0.26 15.62
N GLU A 214 16.10 -0.30 15.18
CA GLU A 214 17.26 -0.57 16.04
C GLU A 214 18.11 0.69 16.18
#